data_AF-A0A9D0HQB3-F1
#
_entry.id   AF-A0A9D0HQB3-F1
#
_cell.length_a   1.000
_cell.length_b   1.000
_cell.length_c   1.000
_cell.angle_alpha   90.00
_cell.angle_beta   90.00
_cell.angle_gamma   90.00
#
_symmetry.space_group_name_H-M   'P 1'
#
loop_
_entity.id
_entity.type
_entity.pdbx_description
1 polymer ?
#
loop_
_entity_poly.entity_id
_entity_poly.type
_entity_poly.pdbx_seq_one_letter_code
_entity_poly.pdbx_strand_id
1 'polypeptide(L)'
;MKILVSAFEHSANIHLKSVLNELQCDYTLSGIFDETLGNPIVDMQKQAVMGFSDVVKKIPMFLKLANKMVELSKDSDKVLL
;
A
#
# COMPACT_ATOMS: atom_id res chain seq x y z
N MET A 1 1.55 -2.91 -16.99
CA MET A 1 0.56 -3.55 -16.09
C MET A 1 0.35 -2.68 -14.86
N LYS A 2 -0.89 -2.37 -14.49
CA LYS A 2 -1.24 -1.60 -13.29
C LYS A 2 -1.40 -2.56 -12.10
N ILE A 3 -0.54 -2.43 -11.11
CA ILE A 3 -0.53 -3.27 -9.91
C ILE A 3 -0.98 -2.44 -8.72
N LEU A 4 -2.05 -2.88 -8.07
CA LEU A 4 -2.46 -2.37 -6.76
C LEU A 4 -1.76 -3.18 -5.67
N VAL A 5 -1.13 -2.51 -4.72
CA VAL A 5 -0.34 -3.15 -3.65
C VAL A 5 -0.87 -2.75 -2.28
N SER A 6 -0.90 -3.69 -1.33
CA SER A 6 -1.28 -3.48 0.06
C SER A 6 -0.20 -3.96 1.06
N ALA A 7 1.03 -3.45 0.95
CA ALA A 7 2.14 -3.78 1.83
C ALA A 7 2.26 -2.78 3.00
N PHE A 8 1.54 -3.05 4.10
CA PHE A 8 1.58 -2.21 5.30
C PHE A 8 2.83 -2.42 6.17
N GLU A 9 3.35 -3.65 6.19
CA GLU A 9 4.43 -4.02 7.08
C GLU A 9 5.79 -3.94 6.38
N HIS A 10 6.85 -3.75 7.17
CA HIS A 10 8.21 -3.75 6.63
C HIS A 10 8.54 -5.07 5.92
N SER A 11 8.13 -6.20 6.51
CA SER A 11 8.26 -7.55 5.94
C SER A 11 7.61 -7.66 4.55
N ALA A 12 6.37 -7.19 4.41
CA ALA A 12 5.64 -7.21 3.14
C ALA A 12 6.38 -6.42 2.05
N ASN A 13 6.97 -5.27 2.42
CA ASN A 13 7.73 -4.45 1.48
C ASN A 13 9.07 -5.09 1.05
N ILE A 14 9.74 -5.84 1.93
CA ILE A 14 10.92 -6.65 1.56
C ILE A 14 10.53 -7.67 0.49
N HIS A 15 9.43 -8.40 0.70
CA HIS A 15 8.96 -9.40 -0.26
C HIS A 15 8.50 -8.77 -1.57
N LEU A 16 7.77 -7.66 -1.51
CA LEU A 16 7.37 -6.89 -2.67
C LEU A 16 8.57 -6.51 -3.53
N LYS A 17 9.63 -5.95 -2.93
CA LYS A 17 10.86 -5.59 -3.64
C LYS A 17 11.48 -6.79 -4.38
N SER A 18 11.50 -7.96 -3.75
CA SER A 18 11.99 -9.17 -4.39
C SER A 18 11.14 -9.58 -5.59
N VAL A 19 9.81 -9.50 -5.46
CA VAL A 19 8.88 -9.84 -6.56
C VAL A 19 9.05 -8.86 -7.73
N LEU A 20 9.16 -7.56 -7.45
CA LEU A 20 9.30 -6.53 -8.47
C LEU A 20 10.59 -6.66 -9.29
N ASN A 21 11.68 -7.17 -8.69
CA ASN A 21 12.94 -7.41 -9.40
C ASN A 21 12.84 -8.56 -10.42
N GLU A 22 11.94 -9.51 -10.21
CA GLU A 22 11.73 -10.66 -11.09
C GLU A 22 10.69 -10.39 -12.18
N LEU A 23 9.96 -9.26 -12.10
CA LEU A 23 8.98 -8.88 -13.11
C LEU A 23 9.68 -8.41 -14.40
N GLN A 24 9.61 -9.25 -15.45
CA GLN A 24 10.17 -8.96 -16.77
C GLN A 24 9.27 -8.09 -17.66
N CYS A 25 8.33 -7.34 -17.08
CA CYS A 25 7.35 -6.54 -17.82
C CYS A 25 7.22 -5.14 -17.23
N ASP A 26 6.82 -4.17 -18.07
CA ASP A 26 6.52 -2.82 -17.60
C ASP A 26 5.33 -2.82 -16.63
N TYR A 27 5.52 -2.20 -15.47
CA TYR A 27 4.49 -2.07 -14.46
C TYR A 27 4.39 -0.65 -13.88
N THR A 28 3.23 -0.32 -13.35
CA THR A 28 3.00 0.86 -12.51
C THR A 28 2.40 0.41 -11.19
N LEU A 29 2.92 0.97 -10.08
CA LEU A 29 2.44 0.67 -8.74
C LEU A 29 1.47 1.73 -8.26
N SER A 30 0.44 1.28 -7.56
CA SER A 30 -0.48 2.12 -6.81
C SER A 30 -0.86 1.43 -5.50
N GLY A 31 -1.36 2.17 -4.53
CA GLY A 31 -1.74 1.63 -3.22
C GLY A 31 -0.71 1.91 -2.14
N ILE A 32 -0.53 0.97 -1.23
CA ILE A 32 0.14 1.14 0.04
C ILE A 32 1.39 0.27 0.02
N PHE A 33 2.54 0.90 0.09
CA PHE A 33 3.87 0.27 0.04
C PHE A 33 4.91 1.31 0.45
N ASP A 34 6.16 0.88 0.53
CA ASP A 34 7.31 1.70 0.90
C ASP A 34 7.64 2.73 -0.19
N GLU A 35 7.85 3.99 0.20
CA GLU A 35 8.17 5.09 -0.72
C GLU A 35 9.46 4.88 -1.52
N THR A 36 10.37 4.01 -1.07
CA THR A 36 11.56 3.64 -1.85
C THR A 36 11.24 2.83 -3.11
N LEU A 37 10.02 2.28 -3.21
CA LEU A 37 9.55 1.51 -4.36
C LEU A 37 8.68 2.34 -5.33
N GLY A 38 8.38 3.60 -5.01
CA GLY A 38 7.56 4.48 -5.85
C GLY A 38 6.75 5.50 -5.05
N ASN A 39 5.54 5.82 -5.54
CA ASN A 39 4.67 6.83 -4.94
C ASN A 39 3.44 6.18 -4.27
N PRO A 40 3.51 5.79 -2.99
CA PRO A 40 2.37 5.22 -2.29
C PRO A 40 1.29 6.28 -2.01
N ILE A 41 0.05 5.85 -1.84
CA ILE A 41 -1.07 6.74 -1.55
C ILE A 41 -1.11 7.23 -0.10
N VAL A 42 -0.28 6.61 0.76
CA VAL A 42 -0.14 6.97 2.17
C VAL A 42 1.31 6.78 2.59
N ASP A 43 1.83 7.75 3.32
CA ASP A 43 3.12 7.64 4.00
C ASP A 43 2.95 6.83 5.30
N MET A 44 3.54 5.64 5.33
CA MET A 44 3.41 4.69 6.43
C MET A 44 4.07 5.16 7.73
N GLN A 45 5.17 5.92 7.63
CA GLN A 45 5.90 6.42 8.80
C GLN A 45 5.05 7.45 9.55
N LYS A 46 4.33 8.30 8.81
CA LYS A 46 3.36 9.25 9.39
C LYS A 46 2.14 8.58 10.02
N GLN A 47 1.92 7.29 9.73
CA GLN A 47 0.77 6.54 10.22
C GLN A 47 1.02 5.70 11.47
N ALA A 48 2.22 5.75 12.05
CA ALA A 48 2.51 5.13 13.34
C ALA A 48 1.46 5.49 14.40
N VAL A 49 1.04 4.49 15.18
CA VAL A 49 -0.02 4.62 16.19
C VAL A 49 0.61 4.47 17.57
N MET A 50 0.43 5.45 18.45
CA MET A 50 0.95 5.42 19.82
C MET A 50 -0.18 5.16 20.81
N GLY A 51 -0.31 3.91 21.27
CA GLY A 51 -1.31 3.51 22.27
C GLY A 51 -2.75 3.46 21.75
N PHE A 52 -3.66 3.01 22.62
CA PHE A 52 -5.05 2.70 22.24
C PHE A 52 -5.86 3.93 21.81
N SER A 53 -5.65 5.09 22.46
CA SER A 53 -6.39 6.33 22.13
C SER A 53 -6.14 6.83 20.71
N ASP A 54 -4.93 6.62 20.18
CA ASP A 54 -4.58 7.04 18.83
C ASP A 54 -5.16 6.08 17.78
N VAL A 55 -5.27 4.79 18.09
CA VAL A 55 -5.95 3.81 17.23
C VAL A 55 -7.38 4.29 16.94
N VAL A 56 -8.14 4.60 17.99
CA VAL A 56 -9.56 4.99 17.87
C VAL A 56 -9.72 6.23 16.98
N LYS A 57 -8.83 7.22 17.12
CA LYS A 57 -8.86 8.44 16.30
C LYS A 57 -8.52 8.18 14.83
N LYS A 58 -7.74 7.14 14.52
CA LYS A 58 -7.33 6.80 13.16
C LYS A 58 -8.27 5.85 12.42
N ILE A 59 -9.22 5.19 13.11
CA ILE A 59 -10.21 4.30 12.46
C ILE A 59 -10.91 4.96 11.26
N PRO A 60 -11.44 6.20 11.34
CA PRO A 60 -12.10 6.82 10.19
C PRO A 60 -11.16 7.04 9.00
N MET A 61 -9.87 7.27 9.27
CA MET A 61 -8.87 7.42 8.23
C MET A 61 -8.60 6.09 7.51
N PHE A 62 -8.45 4.99 8.26
CA PHE A 62 -8.28 3.66 7.67
C PHE A 62 -9.49 3.21 6.86
N LEU A 63 -10.72 3.55 7.28
CA LEU A 63 -11.92 3.29 6.48
C LEU A 63 -11.92 4.07 5.16
N LYS A 64 -11.48 5.35 5.18
CA LYS A 64 -11.30 6.14 3.94
C LYS A 64 -10.23 5.55 3.04
N LEU A 65 -9.12 5.08 3.62
CA LEU A 65 -8.02 4.44 2.90
C LEU A 65 -8.48 3.13 2.25
N ALA A 66 -9.24 2.30 2.97
CA ALA A 66 -9.85 1.08 2.43
C ALA A 66 -10.79 1.38 1.25
N ASN A 67 -11.66 2.39 1.37
CA ASN A 67 -12.50 2.84 0.26
C ASN A 67 -11.67 3.32 -0.95
N LYS A 68 -10.54 3.99 -0.71
CA LYS A 68 -9.64 4.41 -1.78
C LYS A 68 -8.97 3.22 -2.47
N MET A 69 -8.57 2.20 -1.73
CA MET A 69 -8.04 0.94 -2.30
C MET A 69 -9.08 0.25 -3.19
N VAL A 70 -10.35 0.23 -2.77
CA VAL A 70 -11.46 -0.31 -3.58
C VAL A 70 -11.65 0.49 -4.86
N GLU A 71 -11.55 1.82 -4.81
CA GLU A 71 -11.62 2.67 -6.01
C GLU A 71 -10.47 2.35 -6.99
N LEU A 72 -9.23 2.30 -6.50
CA LEU A 72 -8.04 1.99 -7.31
C LEU A 72 -8.08 0.58 -7.91
N SER A 73 -8.70 -0.38 -7.21
CA SER A 73 -8.80 -1.76 -7.70
C SER A 73 -9.62 -1.88 -8.99
N LYS A 74 -10.54 -0.94 -9.27
CA LYS A 74 -11.37 -0.96 -10.48
C LYS A 74 -10.55 -0.79 -11.76
N ASP A 75 -9.46 -0.02 -11.66
CA ASP A 75 -8.59 0.31 -12.79
C ASP A 75 -7.27 -0.49 -12.81
N SER A 76 -7.15 -1.49 -11.91
CA SER A 76 -5.92 -2.27 -11.74
C SER A 76 -6.00 -3.62 -12.47
N ASP A 77 -4.91 -4.02 -13.12
CA ASP A 77 -4.82 -5.31 -13.81
C ASP A 77 -4.58 -6.47 -12.82
N LYS A 78 -3.85 -6.19 -11.73
CA LYS A 78 -3.47 -7.14 -10.68
C LYS A 78 -3.51 -6.49 -9.29
N VAL A 79 -3.71 -7.32 -8.28
CA VAL A 79 -3.68 -6.93 -6.87
C VAL A 79 -2.68 -7.82 -6.12
N LEU A 80 -1.79 -7.19 -5.34
CA LEU A 80 -0.87 -7.85 -4.40
C LEU A 80 -1.25 -7.40 -2.99
N LEU A 81 -1.57 -8.37 -2.13
CA LEU A 81 -1.98 -8.16 -0.74
C LEU A 81 -0.86 -8.55 0.23
#